data_AF-A0A3P7NEL5-F1
#
_entry.id   AF-A0A3P7NEL5-F1
#
_cell.length_a   1.000
_cell.length_b   1.000
_cell.length_c   1.000
_cell.angle_alpha   90.00
_cell.angle_beta   90.00
_cell.angle_gamma   90.00
#
_symmetry.space_group_name_H-M   'P 1'
#
loop_
_entity.id
_entity.type
_entity.pdbx_description
1 polymer ?
#
loop_
_entity_poly.entity_id
_entity_poly.type
_entity_poly.pdbx_seq_one_letter_code
_entity_poly.pdbx_strand_id
1 'polypeptide(L)'
;MRLTVDRIREMGPNELRDILRYEGKSGAQTVFEMAQSMPILRMSVDTQPITRNIIRCHIKLEPDFTWVLSQHGQQLIYWIWIEDPEEATIYHSEVFTLQRKVPVPPQYLVRCMPDRWLGAESVVPVILRNILLPQTDPPHTDLLNLDPLPITALKNPQYEEIFKFTHFNPIQTQIFHSLYHQDVNILLGSPTGSGKTVAAELAILR
;
A
#
# COMPACT_ATOMS: atom_id res chain seq x y z
N MET A 1 -10.80 -34.81 19.40
CA MET A 1 -11.31 -33.47 19.04
C MET A 1 -10.09 -32.63 18.67
N ARG A 2 -9.97 -32.18 17.41
CA ARG A 2 -8.84 -31.30 17.01
C ARG A 2 -9.19 -29.87 17.43
N LEU A 3 -8.36 -29.27 18.29
CA LEU A 3 -8.43 -27.84 18.62
C LEU A 3 -7.64 -27.07 17.57
N THR A 4 -8.33 -26.44 16.64
CA THR A 4 -7.73 -25.46 15.72
C THR A 4 -7.75 -24.08 16.37
N VAL A 5 -6.92 -23.16 15.87
CA VAL A 5 -6.87 -21.78 16.38
C VAL A 5 -8.22 -21.10 16.22
N ASP A 6 -8.89 -21.25 15.08
CA ASP A 6 -10.21 -20.66 14.83
C ASP A 6 -11.22 -21.08 15.90
N ARG A 7 -11.22 -22.38 16.23
CA ARG A 7 -12.08 -22.91 17.29
C ARG A 7 -11.74 -22.34 18.66
N ILE A 8 -10.45 -22.19 18.99
CA ILE A 8 -10.02 -21.57 20.26
C ILE A 8 -10.47 -20.11 20.33
N ARG A 9 -10.47 -19.39 19.19
CA ARG A 9 -10.93 -17.99 19.11
C ARG A 9 -12.44 -17.83 19.28
N GLU A 10 -13.21 -18.82 18.81
CA GLU A 10 -14.68 -18.87 18.97
C GLU A 10 -15.10 -19.30 20.38
N MET A 11 -14.28 -20.12 21.05
CA MET A 11 -14.53 -20.61 22.39
C MET A 11 -14.28 -19.54 23.45
N GLY A 12 -15.16 -19.50 24.46
CA GLY A 12 -14.96 -18.64 25.62
C GLY A 12 -13.84 -19.15 26.55
N PRO A 13 -13.21 -18.29 27.37
CA PRO A 13 -12.16 -18.70 28.32
C PRO A 13 -12.60 -19.79 29.31
N ASN A 14 -13.88 -19.81 29.69
CA ASN A 14 -14.45 -20.84 30.57
C ASN A 14 -14.51 -22.21 29.90
N GLU A 15 -14.92 -22.26 28.64
CA GLU A 15 -15.00 -23.49 27.85
C GLU A 15 -13.59 -24.04 27.57
N LEU A 16 -12.63 -23.15 27.29
CA LEU A 16 -11.22 -23.52 27.14
C LEU A 16 -10.63 -24.10 28.42
N ARG A 17 -10.98 -23.57 29.59
CA ARG A 17 -10.53 -24.12 30.88
C ARG A 17 -10.98 -25.57 31.06
N ASP A 18 -12.24 -25.85 30.74
CA ASP A 18 -12.82 -27.19 30.91
C ASP A 18 -12.19 -28.20 29.94
N ILE A 19 -11.83 -27.77 28.72
CA ILE A 19 -11.13 -28.61 27.74
C ILE A 19 -9.66 -28.82 28.10
N LEU A 20 -8.94 -27.77 28.51
CA LEU A 20 -7.51 -27.82 28.81
C LEU A 20 -7.22 -28.55 30.13
N ARG A 21 -8.23 -28.76 30.98
CA ARG A 21 -8.12 -29.39 32.31
C ARG A 21 -7.01 -28.77 33.16
N TYR A 22 -6.80 -27.47 32.98
CA TYR A 22 -5.77 -26.70 33.67
C TYR A 22 -6.44 -25.75 34.66
N GLU A 23 -6.21 -25.99 35.96
CA GLU A 23 -6.86 -25.25 37.06
C GLU A 23 -6.18 -23.91 37.40
N GLY A 24 -5.10 -23.55 36.71
CA GLY A 24 -4.46 -22.24 36.91
C GLY A 24 -5.38 -21.12 36.44
N LYS A 25 -5.68 -20.16 37.34
CA LYS A 25 -6.63 -19.05 37.12
C LYS A 25 -6.38 -18.20 35.87
N SER A 26 -5.20 -18.28 35.24
CA SER A 26 -4.82 -17.49 34.06
C SER A 26 -4.55 -18.30 32.79
N GLY A 27 -4.44 -19.63 32.84
CA GLY A 27 -3.94 -20.41 31.68
C GLY A 27 -4.86 -20.35 30.47
N ALA A 28 -6.16 -20.60 30.67
CA ALA A 28 -7.16 -20.53 29.60
C ALA A 28 -7.32 -19.10 29.04
N GLN A 29 -7.21 -18.09 29.92
CA GLN A 29 -7.25 -16.68 29.52
C GLN A 29 -6.03 -16.30 28.67
N THR A 30 -4.83 -16.72 29.06
CA THR A 30 -3.62 -16.50 28.27
C THR A 30 -3.70 -17.18 26.91
N VAL A 31 -4.19 -18.43 26.84
CA VAL A 31 -4.36 -19.14 25.57
C VAL A 31 -5.38 -18.44 24.68
N PHE A 32 -6.49 -17.95 25.25
CA PHE A 32 -7.47 -17.17 24.52
C PHE A 32 -6.87 -15.87 23.97
N GLU A 33 -6.15 -15.10 24.79
CA GLU A 33 -5.48 -13.87 24.37
C GLU A 33 -4.44 -14.10 23.27
N MET A 34 -3.65 -15.18 23.39
CA MET A 34 -2.69 -15.58 22.35
C MET A 34 -3.38 -16.01 21.06
N ALA A 35 -4.52 -16.70 21.14
CA ALA A 35 -5.31 -17.06 19.97
C ALA A 35 -5.88 -15.82 19.29
N GLN A 36 -6.32 -14.81 20.06
CA GLN A 36 -6.80 -13.53 19.53
C GLN A 36 -5.66 -12.65 18.98
N SER A 37 -4.41 -12.83 19.42
CA SER A 37 -3.27 -12.07 18.88
C SER A 37 -2.70 -12.67 17.60
N MET A 38 -3.08 -13.90 17.23
CA MET A 38 -2.55 -14.57 16.05
C MET A 38 -2.86 -13.77 14.76
N PRO A 39 -1.87 -13.45 13.91
CA PRO A 39 -1.98 -12.41 12.86
C PRO A 39 -2.77 -12.85 11.62
N ILE A 40 -4.04 -13.20 11.81
CA ILE A 40 -4.96 -13.68 10.78
C ILE A 40 -5.62 -12.48 10.07
N LEU A 41 -5.66 -12.53 8.73
CA LEU A 41 -6.38 -11.56 7.91
C LEU A 41 -7.67 -12.18 7.39
N ARG A 42 -8.77 -11.44 7.46
CA ARG A 42 -9.98 -11.73 6.67
C ARG A 42 -9.78 -11.21 5.26
N MET A 43 -10.12 -12.02 4.28
CA MET A 43 -9.98 -11.71 2.87
C MET A 43 -11.35 -11.80 2.19
N SER A 44 -11.66 -10.80 1.37
CA SER A 44 -12.79 -10.82 0.45
C SER A 44 -12.30 -10.46 -0.95
N VAL A 45 -12.85 -11.10 -1.97
CA VAL A 45 -12.37 -10.97 -3.35
C VAL A 45 -13.55 -10.69 -4.27
N ASP A 46 -13.50 -9.56 -4.95
CA ASP A 46 -14.42 -9.22 -6.04
C ASP A 46 -13.70 -9.39 -7.38
N THR A 47 -14.35 -10.01 -8.36
CA THR A 47 -13.72 -10.30 -9.66
C THR A 47 -14.47 -9.61 -10.80
N GLN A 48 -13.71 -9.13 -11.79
CA GLN A 48 -14.25 -8.50 -12.99
C GLN A 48 -13.47 -8.96 -14.24
N PRO A 49 -14.11 -9.58 -15.24
CA PRO A 49 -13.43 -9.89 -16.50
C PRO A 49 -13.13 -8.59 -17.26
N ILE A 50 -11.88 -8.45 -17.72
CA ILE A 50 -11.44 -7.30 -18.54
C ILE A 50 -11.37 -7.72 -20.01
N THR A 51 -10.81 -8.89 -20.28
CA THR A 51 -10.78 -9.51 -21.62
C THR A 51 -11.06 -11.01 -21.49
N ARG A 52 -11.08 -11.73 -22.62
CA ARG A 52 -11.25 -13.20 -22.64
C ARG A 52 -10.24 -13.94 -21.75
N ASN A 53 -9.05 -13.37 -21.55
CA ASN A 53 -7.95 -14.03 -20.84
C ASN A 53 -7.46 -13.24 -19.62
N ILE A 54 -8.11 -12.14 -19.25
CA ILE A 54 -7.68 -11.28 -18.15
C ILE A 54 -8.85 -11.05 -17.20
N ILE A 55 -8.67 -11.43 -15.94
CA ILE A 55 -9.58 -11.18 -14.84
C ILE A 55 -8.89 -10.21 -13.88
N ARG A 56 -9.59 -9.13 -13.52
CA ARG A 56 -9.18 -8.24 -12.45
C ARG A 56 -9.74 -8.77 -11.13
N CYS A 57 -8.89 -8.93 -10.13
CA CYS A 57 -9.26 -9.32 -8.77
C CYS A 57 -9.07 -8.13 -7.83
N HIS A 58 -10.14 -7.68 -7.20
CA HIS A 58 -10.12 -6.70 -6.12
C HIS A 58 -10.12 -7.45 -4.79
N ILE A 59 -8.94 -7.55 -4.17
CA ILE A 59 -8.76 -8.24 -2.90
C ILE A 59 -8.81 -7.21 -1.78
N LYS A 60 -9.78 -7.35 -0.87
CA LYS A 60 -9.90 -6.54 0.34
C LYS A 60 -9.45 -7.37 1.55
N LEU A 61 -8.42 -6.87 2.23
CA LEU A 61 -7.80 -7.47 3.41
C LEU A 61 -8.15 -6.68 4.67
N GLU A 62 -8.65 -7.37 5.69
CA GLU A 62 -9.00 -6.79 6.99
C GLU A 62 -8.29 -7.54 8.12
N PRO A 63 -7.59 -6.84 9.04
CA PRO A 63 -6.98 -7.50 10.20
C PRO A 63 -8.07 -8.07 11.12
N ASP A 64 -8.01 -9.38 11.38
CA ASP A 64 -8.90 -10.06 12.33
C ASP A 64 -8.08 -10.62 13.50
N PHE A 65 -7.38 -9.72 14.19
CA PHE A 65 -6.59 -10.06 15.37
C PHE A 65 -6.29 -8.82 16.21
N THR A 66 -5.86 -9.05 17.44
CA THR A 66 -5.42 -8.01 18.36
C THR A 66 -3.93 -7.74 18.19
N TRP A 67 -3.57 -6.53 17.77
CA TRP A 67 -2.17 -6.17 17.57
C TRP A 67 -1.42 -5.97 18.89
N VAL A 68 -0.51 -6.89 19.22
CA VAL A 68 0.42 -6.78 20.35
C VAL A 68 1.81 -6.29 19.88
N LEU A 69 2.22 -5.09 20.29
CA LEU A 69 3.46 -4.45 19.83
C LEU A 69 4.72 -5.28 20.16
N SER A 70 4.76 -5.90 21.34
CA SER A 70 5.88 -6.73 21.78
C SER A 70 6.03 -8.02 20.97
N GLN A 71 4.98 -8.47 20.27
CA GLN A 71 4.99 -9.69 19.45
C GLN A 71 5.13 -9.38 17.96
N HIS A 72 4.36 -8.41 17.46
CA HIS A 72 4.24 -8.13 16.02
C HIS A 72 5.14 -7.00 15.53
N GLY A 73 5.69 -6.18 16.43
CA GLY A 73 6.44 -4.99 16.05
C GLY A 73 5.58 -3.91 15.39
N GLN A 74 6.20 -3.09 14.54
CA GLN A 74 5.55 -1.95 13.87
C GLN A 74 4.83 -2.34 12.57
N GLN A 75 5.25 -3.44 11.94
CA GLN A 75 4.71 -3.91 10.67
C GLN A 75 4.76 -5.42 10.57
N LEU A 76 3.81 -5.99 9.83
CA LEU A 76 3.76 -7.39 9.43
C LEU A 76 3.75 -7.48 7.91
N ILE A 77 4.41 -8.50 7.38
CA ILE A 77 4.53 -8.74 5.94
C ILE A 77 3.76 -10.02 5.59
N TYR A 78 2.94 -9.94 4.56
CA TYR A 78 2.12 -11.02 4.04
C TYR A 78 2.44 -11.25 2.58
N TRP A 79 2.43 -12.51 2.15
CA TRP A 79 2.46 -12.89 0.75
C TRP A 79 1.04 -13.19 0.29
N ILE A 80 0.65 -12.64 -0.86
CA ILE A 80 -0.62 -12.88 -1.51
C ILE A 80 -0.31 -13.62 -2.80
N TRP A 81 -0.87 -14.82 -2.96
CA TRP A 81 -0.72 -15.62 -4.17
C TRP A 81 -2.08 -15.87 -4.81
N ILE A 82 -2.10 -15.84 -6.14
CA ILE A 82 -3.20 -16.37 -6.94
C ILE A 82 -2.65 -17.59 -7.64
N GLU A 83 -3.15 -18.77 -7.28
CA GLU A 83 -2.66 -20.05 -7.77
C GLU A 83 -3.73 -20.87 -8.48
N ASP A 84 -3.27 -21.72 -9.39
CA ASP A 84 -4.08 -22.77 -9.98
C ASP A 84 -4.19 -23.97 -9.02
N PRO A 85 -5.40 -24.40 -8.63
CA PRO A 85 -5.55 -25.54 -7.74
C PRO A 85 -5.17 -26.88 -8.37
N GLU A 86 -5.16 -27.00 -9.70
CA GLU A 86 -4.89 -28.25 -10.41
C GLU A 86 -3.43 -28.32 -10.87
N GLU A 87 -2.93 -27.25 -11.48
CA GLU A 87 -1.59 -27.20 -12.09
C GLU A 87 -0.51 -26.68 -11.12
N ALA A 88 -0.86 -26.38 -9.86
CA ALA A 88 0.03 -25.86 -8.82
C ALA A 88 0.89 -24.66 -9.29
N THR A 89 0.36 -23.86 -10.23
CA THR A 89 1.05 -22.74 -10.86
C THR A 89 0.60 -21.44 -10.21
N ILE A 90 1.55 -20.59 -9.82
CA ILE A 90 1.26 -19.25 -9.29
C ILE A 90 1.10 -18.27 -10.46
N TYR A 91 -0.11 -17.80 -10.70
CA TYR A 91 -0.42 -16.79 -11.71
C TYR A 91 0.02 -15.39 -11.30
N HIS A 92 -0.05 -15.07 -10.01
CA HIS A 92 0.33 -13.76 -9.47
C HIS A 92 0.83 -13.88 -8.03
N SER A 93 1.84 -13.09 -7.69
CA SER A 93 2.32 -12.95 -6.32
C SER A 93 2.63 -11.49 -5.97
N GLU A 94 2.22 -11.06 -4.79
CA GLU A 94 2.47 -9.73 -4.27
C GLU A 94 2.81 -9.78 -2.77
N VAL A 95 3.64 -8.83 -2.33
CA VAL A 95 3.96 -8.62 -0.92
C VAL A 95 3.11 -7.47 -0.37
N PHE A 96 2.28 -7.77 0.63
CA PHE A 96 1.49 -6.78 1.35
C PHE A 96 2.10 -6.49 2.72
N THR A 97 2.35 -5.22 3.02
CA THR A 97 2.86 -4.80 4.33
C THR A 97 1.74 -4.15 5.14
N LEU A 98 1.30 -4.84 6.19
CA LEU A 98 0.36 -4.29 7.15
C LEU A 98 1.14 -3.50 8.20
N GLN A 99 0.99 -2.18 8.19
CA GLN A 99 1.56 -1.31 9.22
C GLN A 99 0.51 -1.03 10.28
N ARG A 100 0.92 -1.01 11.55
CA ARG A 100 0.06 -0.50 12.60
C ARG A 100 -0.17 0.98 12.34
N LYS A 101 -1.40 1.36 11.96
CA LYS A 101 -1.84 2.76 12.00
C LYS A 101 -1.82 3.19 13.47
N VAL A 102 -0.74 3.85 13.88
CA VAL A 102 -0.72 4.52 15.17
C VAL A 102 -1.61 5.74 14.99
N PRO A 103 -2.78 5.83 15.65
CA PRO A 103 -3.57 7.05 15.60
C PRO A 103 -2.66 8.17 16.10
N VAL A 104 -2.62 9.28 15.36
CA VAL A 104 -1.87 10.46 15.77
C VAL A 104 -2.39 10.85 17.16
N PRO A 105 -1.58 10.76 18.22
CA PRO A 105 -2.06 11.02 19.56
C PRO A 105 -2.51 12.48 19.67
N PRO A 106 -3.52 12.81 20.49
CA PRO A 106 -4.00 14.19 20.59
C PRO A 106 -2.93 15.16 21.12
N GLN A 107 -1.94 14.65 21.84
CA GLN A 107 -0.81 15.42 22.37
C GLN A 107 0.46 14.58 22.51
N TYR A 108 1.61 15.23 22.43
CA TYR A 108 2.89 14.73 22.92
C TYR A 108 3.32 15.47 24.19
N LEU A 109 4.27 14.91 24.95
CA LEU A 109 4.90 15.58 26.08
C LEU A 109 6.38 15.77 25.77
N VAL A 110 6.86 17.02 25.79
CA VAL A 110 8.29 17.33 25.75
C VAL A 110 8.77 17.43 27.19
N ARG A 111 9.68 16.54 27.58
CA ARG A 111 10.30 16.53 28.91
C ARG A 111 11.77 16.90 28.80
N CYS A 112 12.21 17.88 29.57
CA CYS A 112 13.61 18.21 29.77
C CYS A 112 13.98 17.92 31.22
N MET A 113 14.99 17.07 31.42
CA MET A 113 15.48 16.68 32.74
C MET A 113 17.01 16.77 32.73
N PRO A 114 17.64 17.43 33.72
CA PRO A 114 19.08 17.48 33.83
C PRO A 114 19.66 16.13 34.25
N ASP A 115 20.81 15.76 33.68
CA ASP A 115 21.48 14.47 33.87
C ASP A 115 21.73 14.11 35.36
N ARG A 116 22.01 15.11 36.19
CA ARG A 116 22.48 14.90 37.58
C ARG A 116 21.51 15.32 38.67
N TRP A 117 20.36 15.89 38.32
CA TRP A 117 19.42 16.43 39.32
C TRP A 117 18.04 15.81 39.16
N LEU A 118 17.78 14.80 39.99
CA LEU A 118 16.46 14.17 40.08
C LEU A 118 15.43 15.19 40.60
N GLY A 119 14.27 15.28 39.96
CA GLY A 119 13.19 16.20 40.34
C GLY A 119 13.27 17.59 39.73
N ALA A 120 14.35 17.94 39.01
CA ALA A 120 14.44 19.18 38.24
C ALA A 120 13.93 19.02 36.80
N GLU A 121 12.82 18.29 36.62
CA GLU A 121 12.22 18.06 35.32
C GLU A 121 11.22 19.15 34.94
N SER A 122 11.21 19.51 33.67
CA SER A 122 10.19 20.37 33.06
C SER A 122 9.44 19.57 32.00
N VAL A 123 8.12 19.68 32.00
CA VAL A 123 7.24 18.94 31.07
C VAL A 123 6.28 19.93 30.42
N VAL A 124 6.23 19.95 29.10
CA VAL A 124 5.31 20.79 28.31
C VAL A 124 4.50 19.92 27.34
N PRO A 125 3.16 20.03 27.33
CA PRO A 125 2.33 19.34 26.36
C PRO A 125 2.38 20.03 24.98
N VAL A 126 2.55 19.24 23.93
CA VAL A 126 2.44 19.65 22.53
C VAL A 126 1.10 19.14 22.01
N ILE A 127 0.13 20.03 21.83
CA ILE A 127 -1.22 19.68 21.38
C ILE A 127 -1.25 19.60 19.85
N LEU A 128 -1.66 18.45 19.30
CA LEU A 128 -1.64 18.20 17.86
C LEU A 128 -2.97 18.52 17.15
N ARG A 129 -4.01 18.91 17.90
CA ARG A 129 -5.36 19.15 17.35
C ARG A 129 -5.41 20.18 16.21
N ASN A 130 -4.48 21.14 16.20
CA ASN A 130 -4.43 22.22 15.20
C ASN A 130 -3.24 22.09 14.24
N ILE A 131 -2.57 20.92 14.18
CA ILE A 131 -1.48 20.70 13.25
C ILE A 131 -2.06 20.17 11.94
N LEU A 132 -1.90 20.95 10.88
CA LEU A 132 -2.11 20.48 9.52
C LEU A 132 -0.96 19.53 9.18
N LEU A 133 -1.23 18.23 9.23
CA LEU A 133 -0.31 17.24 8.68
C LEU A 133 -0.31 17.40 7.15
N PRO A 134 0.86 17.39 6.50
CA PRO A 134 0.91 17.38 5.05
C PRO A 134 0.15 16.16 4.53
N GLN A 135 -0.67 16.38 3.50
CA GLN A 135 -1.38 15.29 2.84
C GLN A 135 -0.36 14.29 2.28
N THR A 136 -0.62 13.00 2.50
CA THR A 136 0.20 11.89 1.98
C THR A 136 -0.20 11.52 0.56
N ASP A 137 -1.01 12.33 -0.11
CA ASP A 137 -1.48 12.04 -1.46
C ASP A 137 -0.26 11.88 -2.38
N PRO A 138 -0.21 10.82 -3.20
CA PRO A 138 0.88 10.64 -4.13
C PRO A 138 0.90 11.87 -5.06
N PRO A 139 2.03 12.59 -5.16
CA PRO A 139 2.13 13.75 -6.05
C PRO A 139 2.25 13.33 -7.53
N HIS A 140 2.09 12.04 -7.85
CA HIS A 140 2.27 11.54 -9.20
C HIS A 140 0.93 11.32 -9.90
N THR A 141 0.88 11.75 -11.15
CA THR A 141 -0.24 11.46 -12.05
C THR A 141 -0.13 10.01 -12.52
N ASP A 142 -1.23 9.26 -12.42
CA ASP A 142 -1.29 7.91 -12.95
C ASP A 142 -1.02 7.89 -14.46
N LEU A 143 -0.28 6.87 -14.88
CA LEU A 143 -0.06 6.60 -16.29
C LEU A 143 -1.32 5.94 -16.87
N LEU A 144 -2.01 6.65 -17.76
CA LEU A 144 -3.19 6.14 -18.42
C LEU A 144 -2.80 5.02 -19.39
N ASN A 145 -3.62 3.97 -19.44
CA ASN A 145 -3.45 2.88 -20.40
C ASN A 145 -3.97 3.31 -21.78
N LEU A 146 -3.19 4.13 -22.46
CA LEU A 146 -3.46 4.63 -23.80
C LEU A 146 -2.76 3.75 -24.86
N ASP A 147 -3.38 3.61 -26.01
CA ASP A 147 -2.73 2.98 -27.16
C ASP A 147 -1.53 3.82 -27.59
N PRO A 148 -0.36 3.21 -27.88
CA PRO A 148 0.83 3.95 -28.30
C PRO A 148 0.54 4.84 -29.51
N LEU A 149 0.86 6.13 -29.39
CA LEU A 149 0.59 7.09 -30.45
C LEU A 149 1.63 6.96 -31.58
N PRO A 150 1.24 6.79 -32.86
CA PRO A 150 2.19 6.75 -33.96
C PRO A 150 2.79 8.13 -34.26
N ILE A 151 3.99 8.17 -34.84
CA ILE A 151 4.64 9.44 -35.24
C ILE A 151 3.84 10.24 -36.28
N THR A 152 2.99 9.57 -37.06
CA THR A 152 2.08 10.19 -38.03
C THR A 152 1.06 11.13 -37.39
N ALA A 153 0.91 11.09 -36.05
CA ALA A 153 0.12 12.06 -35.31
C ALA A 153 0.65 13.50 -35.41
N LEU A 154 1.93 13.69 -35.77
CA LEU A 154 2.53 15.00 -36.01
C LEU A 154 1.98 15.69 -37.27
N LYS A 155 1.46 14.92 -38.25
CA LYS A 155 0.90 15.43 -39.51
C LYS A 155 1.87 16.34 -40.30
N ASN A 156 3.17 16.15 -40.13
CA ASN A 156 4.20 16.88 -40.85
C ASN A 156 5.36 15.94 -41.20
N PRO A 157 5.57 15.63 -42.50
CA PRO A 157 6.61 14.70 -42.94
C PRO A 157 8.01 15.09 -42.46
N GLN A 158 8.31 16.39 -42.36
CA GLN A 158 9.63 16.86 -41.90
C GLN A 158 9.85 16.60 -40.41
N TYR A 159 8.80 16.61 -39.60
CA TYR A 159 8.90 16.33 -38.16
C TYR A 159 8.94 14.84 -37.89
N GLU A 160 8.22 14.05 -38.71
CA GLU A 160 8.23 12.60 -38.65
C GLU A 160 9.63 12.02 -38.92
N GLU A 161 10.41 12.61 -39.83
CA GLU A 161 11.79 12.18 -40.12
C GLU A 161 12.78 12.40 -38.97
N ILE A 162 12.48 13.29 -38.02
CA ILE A 162 13.36 13.60 -36.88
C ILE A 162 13.39 12.41 -35.90
N PHE A 163 12.26 11.70 -35.77
CA PHE A 163 12.10 10.64 -34.79
C PHE A 163 12.46 9.26 -35.37
N LYS A 164 13.41 8.57 -34.73
CA LYS A 164 13.90 7.24 -35.17
C LYS A 164 13.06 6.06 -34.68
N PHE A 165 11.82 6.30 -34.28
CA PHE A 165 10.92 5.31 -33.72
C PHE A 165 9.54 5.41 -34.40
N THR A 166 8.75 4.34 -34.31
CA THR A 166 7.43 4.28 -34.98
C THR A 166 6.31 4.83 -34.10
N HIS A 167 6.40 4.61 -32.78
CA HIS A 167 5.38 5.01 -31.80
C HIS A 167 6.01 5.69 -30.59
N PHE A 168 5.32 6.69 -30.06
CA PHE A 168 5.66 7.34 -28.80
C PHE A 168 5.44 6.37 -27.62
N ASN A 169 6.25 6.52 -26.58
CA ASN A 169 6.07 5.75 -25.36
C ASN A 169 4.78 6.17 -24.62
N PRO A 170 4.33 5.41 -23.60
CA PRO A 170 3.08 5.72 -22.89
C PRO A 170 3.05 7.13 -22.26
N ILE A 171 4.18 7.58 -21.70
CA ILE A 171 4.28 8.92 -21.08
C ILE A 171 4.13 10.00 -22.16
N GLN A 172 4.89 9.88 -23.25
CA GLN A 172 4.87 10.78 -24.40
C GLN A 172 3.49 10.82 -25.05
N THR A 173 2.83 9.66 -25.19
CA THR A 173 1.47 9.54 -25.70
C THR A 173 0.47 10.33 -24.83
N GLN A 174 0.56 10.17 -23.51
CA GLN A 174 -0.33 10.88 -22.57
C GLN A 174 -0.12 12.40 -22.58
N ILE A 175 1.11 12.87 -22.75
CA ILE A 175 1.44 14.32 -22.74
C ILE A 175 1.43 14.97 -24.13
N PHE A 176 1.31 14.19 -25.21
CA PHE A 176 1.42 14.66 -26.59
C PHE A 176 0.43 15.79 -26.88
N HIS A 177 -0.84 15.60 -26.51
CA HIS A 177 -1.87 16.61 -26.76
C HIS A 177 -1.55 17.93 -26.05
N SER A 178 -1.08 17.88 -24.81
CA SER A 178 -0.73 19.07 -24.04
C SER A 178 0.51 19.78 -24.57
N LEU A 179 1.52 19.03 -25.05
CA LEU A 179 2.76 19.61 -25.58
C LEU A 179 2.63 20.14 -27.01
N TYR A 180 1.92 19.42 -27.87
CA TYR A 180 1.88 19.71 -29.32
C TYR A 180 0.66 20.53 -29.74
N HIS A 181 -0.47 20.43 -29.03
CA HIS A 181 -1.71 21.12 -29.41
C HIS A 181 -2.11 22.25 -28.47
N GLN A 182 -1.51 22.38 -27.28
CA GLN A 182 -1.86 23.41 -26.31
C GLN A 182 -0.68 24.35 -26.01
N ASP A 183 -1.02 25.57 -25.58
CA ASP A 183 -0.05 26.57 -25.12
C ASP A 183 -0.13 26.77 -23.61
N VAL A 184 0.38 25.78 -22.88
CA VAL A 184 0.35 25.73 -21.42
C VAL A 184 1.71 25.34 -20.86
N ASN A 185 2.04 25.86 -19.68
CA ASN A 185 3.23 25.45 -18.94
C ASN A 185 3.04 24.02 -18.40
N ILE A 186 4.00 23.13 -18.68
CA ILE A 186 3.93 21.72 -18.29
C ILE A 186 5.09 21.39 -17.37
N LEU A 187 4.79 20.74 -16.24
CA LEU A 187 5.78 20.12 -15.36
C LEU A 187 5.82 18.62 -15.63
N LEU A 188 6.91 18.13 -16.24
CA LEU A 188 7.10 16.70 -16.52
C LEU A 188 8.11 16.08 -15.54
N GLY A 189 7.60 15.40 -14.51
CA GLY A 189 8.40 14.60 -13.58
C GLY A 189 8.42 13.13 -14.00
N SER A 190 9.45 12.67 -14.69
CA SER A 190 9.61 11.25 -15.05
C SER A 190 11.05 10.75 -14.79
N PRO A 191 11.26 9.43 -14.56
CA PRO A 191 12.59 8.84 -14.37
C PRO A 191 13.56 9.09 -15.54
N THR A 192 14.86 8.93 -15.29
CA THR A 192 15.90 8.99 -16.34
C THR A 192 15.70 7.84 -17.33
N GLY A 193 15.77 8.13 -18.63
CA GLY A 193 15.52 7.14 -19.70
C GLY A 193 14.08 7.09 -20.21
N SER A 194 13.12 7.74 -19.56
CA SER A 194 11.71 7.73 -19.99
C SER A 194 11.37 8.69 -21.15
N GLY A 195 12.38 9.23 -21.85
CA GLY A 195 12.17 10.03 -23.05
C GLY A 195 11.77 11.50 -22.84
N LYS A 196 12.22 12.13 -21.74
CA LYS A 196 12.02 13.58 -21.48
C LYS A 196 12.56 14.49 -22.59
N THR A 197 13.64 14.08 -23.25
CA THR A 197 14.23 14.84 -24.37
C THR A 197 13.24 14.96 -25.53
N VAL A 198 12.58 13.87 -25.90
CA VAL A 198 11.54 13.87 -26.95
C VAL A 198 10.36 14.75 -26.54
N ALA A 199 9.98 14.77 -25.27
CA ALA A 199 8.95 15.68 -24.78
C ALA A 199 9.34 17.17 -24.95
N ALA A 200 10.61 17.51 -24.71
CA ALA A 200 11.12 18.85 -24.98
C ALA A 200 11.17 19.17 -26.49
N GLU A 201 11.59 18.21 -27.32
CA GLU A 201 11.58 18.33 -28.79
C GLU A 201 10.16 18.58 -29.32
N LEU A 202 9.15 17.86 -28.82
CA LEU A 202 7.74 18.09 -29.19
C LEU A 202 7.26 19.51 -28.86
N ALA A 203 7.70 20.07 -27.72
CA ALA A 203 7.38 21.45 -27.36
C ALA A 203 8.08 22.49 -28.26
N ILE A 204 9.28 22.17 -28.77
CA ILE A 204 10.02 23.02 -29.71
C ILE A 204 9.42 22.96 -31.12
N LEU A 205 8.91 21.79 -31.52
CA LEU A 205 8.33 21.56 -32.85
C LEU A 205 6.90 22.10 -33.02
N ARG A 206 6.30 22.61 -31.94
CA ARG A 206 5.02 23.33 -31.98
C ARG A 206 5.18 24.70 -32.66
#